data_AF-A0A356TNH8-F1
#
_entry.id   AF-A0A356TNH8-F1
#
_cell.length_a   1.000
_cell.length_b   1.000
_cell.length_c   1.000
_cell.angle_alpha   90.00
_cell.angle_beta   90.00
_cell.angle_gamma   90.00
#
_symmetry.space_group_name_H-M   'P 1'
#
loop_
_entity.id
_entity.type
_entity.pdbx_description
1 polymer ?
#
loop_
_entity_poly.entity_id
_entity_poly.type
_entity_poly.pdbx_seq_one_letter_code
_entity_poly.pdbx_strand_id
1 'polypeptide(L)'
;MHRTLFGLALAACLVGCGGGDEVTYARADGTAGGETRSNQNAPPPEPMGAGVGVAAPVPTGAPGVAYPGRRGSGTSLEDPVLACGPMDSYVFVASEVQCPGGGNPLGGDPEAGQQARVGNVGANGSGHIIDLYRVPCPSGPLEVYVDLYGCPEWEARLRAFEGR
;
A
#
# COMPACT_ATOMS: atom_id res chain seq x y z
N MET A 1 32.45 64.71 -29.62
CA MET A 1 33.87 64.77 -29.22
C MET A 1 34.05 63.90 -27.99
N HIS A 2 35.01 62.96 -28.03
CA HIS A 2 35.73 62.35 -26.90
C HIS A 2 34.93 61.44 -25.93
N ARG A 3 35.09 60.11 -26.06
CA ARG A 3 36.09 59.22 -25.42
C ARG A 3 35.69 58.82 -23.98
N THR A 4 35.23 57.57 -23.78
CA THR A 4 36.00 56.42 -23.25
C THR A 4 36.30 56.53 -21.74
N LEU A 5 35.83 55.56 -20.93
CA LEU A 5 36.66 54.61 -20.16
C LEU A 5 35.84 53.89 -19.04
N PHE A 6 35.91 52.54 -19.06
CA PHE A 6 36.20 51.59 -17.96
C PHE A 6 35.56 51.85 -16.57
N GLY A 7 34.91 50.92 -15.89
CA GLY A 7 34.92 49.45 -15.90
C GLY A 7 34.46 48.96 -14.51
N LEU A 8 34.48 47.64 -14.30
CA LEU A 8 34.03 46.85 -13.13
C LEU A 8 32.50 46.64 -13.02
N ALA A 9 31.98 45.49 -13.46
CA ALA A 9 32.03 44.17 -12.79
C ALA A 9 31.05 44.05 -11.62
N LEU A 10 29.94 43.34 -11.82
CA LEU A 10 29.54 42.26 -10.92
C LEU A 10 28.57 41.32 -11.65
N ALA A 11 28.99 40.07 -11.81
CA ALA A 11 28.14 38.98 -12.20
C ALA A 11 27.24 38.60 -11.02
N ALA A 12 25.95 38.39 -11.27
CA ALA A 12 25.09 37.56 -10.44
C ALA A 12 23.99 36.96 -11.31
N CYS A 13 24.14 35.66 -11.60
CA CYS A 13 23.11 34.82 -12.20
C CYS A 13 21.93 34.69 -11.24
N LEU A 14 20.72 35.05 -11.69
CA LEU A 14 19.46 34.52 -11.15
C LEU A 14 18.50 34.33 -12.34
N VAL A 15 18.53 33.12 -12.90
CA VAL A 15 17.49 32.60 -13.79
C VAL A 15 16.59 31.72 -12.94
N GLY A 16 15.28 31.96 -13.03
CA GLY A 16 14.32 30.86 -12.87
C GLY A 16 13.01 31.18 -12.15
N CYS A 17 11.98 31.43 -12.96
CA CYS A 17 10.61 30.96 -12.80
C CYS A 17 9.63 31.70 -11.86
N GLY A 18 8.58 32.27 -12.47
CA GLY A 18 7.29 32.46 -11.82
C GLY A 18 6.39 33.47 -12.54
N GLY A 19 5.37 33.01 -13.28
CA GLY A 19 4.26 33.87 -13.71
C GLY A 19 3.50 33.39 -14.95
N GLY A 20 2.21 33.09 -14.78
CA GLY A 20 1.23 32.78 -15.83
C GLY A 20 0.23 31.74 -15.31
N ASP A 21 -0.82 32.10 -14.60
CA ASP A 21 -2.09 32.77 -15.00
C ASP A 21 -3.18 31.77 -15.40
N GLU A 22 -4.41 32.11 -14.98
CA GLU A 22 -5.70 31.58 -15.41
C GLU A 22 -6.19 30.26 -14.78
N VAL A 23 -7.08 30.38 -13.79
CA VAL A 23 -8.13 29.37 -13.55
C VAL A 23 -9.47 30.07 -13.67
N THR A 24 -10.08 29.95 -14.85
CA THR A 24 -11.47 30.31 -15.13
C THR A 24 -12.40 29.36 -14.37
N TYR A 25 -13.28 29.92 -13.54
CA TYR A 25 -14.35 29.16 -12.89
C TYR A 25 -15.45 28.85 -13.91
N ALA A 26 -15.61 27.58 -14.28
CA ALA A 26 -16.82 27.05 -14.89
C ALA A 26 -17.53 26.14 -13.88
N ARG A 27 -18.82 26.40 -13.63
CA ARG A 27 -19.72 25.59 -12.80
C ARG A 27 -20.57 24.66 -13.66
N ALA A 28 -20.98 23.56 -13.01
CA ALA A 28 -21.97 22.52 -13.36
C ALA A 28 -21.39 21.41 -14.26
N ASP A 29 -21.49 20.10 -13.97
CA ASP A 29 -22.56 19.31 -13.32
C ASP A 29 -22.00 18.14 -12.48
N GLY A 30 -22.82 17.64 -11.56
CA GLY A 30 -22.42 16.67 -10.54
C GLY A 30 -22.01 15.29 -11.06
N THR A 31 -20.97 14.72 -10.46
CA THR A 31 -20.78 13.29 -10.14
C THR A 31 -19.62 13.22 -9.15
N ALA A 32 -19.84 12.61 -7.99
CA ALA A 32 -18.81 12.44 -6.97
C ALA A 32 -17.72 11.48 -7.49
N GLY A 33 -16.54 12.00 -7.80
CA GLY A 33 -15.33 11.25 -8.06
C GLY A 33 -14.28 11.64 -7.03
N GLY A 34 -14.03 10.77 -6.05
CA GLY A 34 -12.87 10.90 -5.18
C GLY A 34 -11.61 10.57 -5.98
N GLU A 35 -10.77 11.57 -6.25
CA GLU A 35 -9.48 11.39 -6.89
C GLU A 35 -8.56 10.52 -6.02
N THR A 36 -8.40 9.26 -6.41
CA THR A 36 -7.19 8.49 -6.09
C THR A 36 -6.01 9.17 -6.76
N ARG A 37 -5.14 9.82 -5.99
CA ARG A 37 -3.81 10.19 -6.47
C ARG A 37 -3.04 8.90 -6.79
N SER A 38 -3.04 8.55 -8.07
CA SER A 38 -2.25 7.43 -8.60
C SER A 38 -0.76 7.71 -8.33
N ASN A 39 -0.10 6.82 -7.62
CA ASN A 39 1.35 6.85 -7.50
C ASN A 39 1.96 6.56 -8.88
N GLN A 40 2.64 7.54 -9.45
CA GLN A 40 3.21 7.47 -10.80
C GLN A 40 4.46 6.57 -10.89
N ASN A 41 4.89 5.97 -9.77
CA ASN A 41 6.04 5.08 -9.70
C ASN A 41 5.68 3.59 -9.78
N ALA A 42 4.40 3.24 -10.01
CA ALA A 42 4.04 1.86 -10.28
C ALA A 42 4.50 1.45 -11.69
N PRO A 43 5.21 0.32 -11.88
CA PRO A 43 5.42 -0.21 -13.22
C PRO A 43 4.07 -0.46 -13.90
N PRO A 44 3.97 -0.23 -15.23
CA PRO A 44 2.70 -0.41 -15.93
C PRO A 44 2.21 -1.86 -15.78
N PRO A 45 0.92 -2.09 -15.52
CA PRO A 45 0.38 -3.44 -15.51
C PRO A 45 0.54 -4.05 -16.91
N GLU A 46 1.19 -5.21 -17.00
CA GLU A 46 1.21 -5.97 -18.25
C GLU A 46 -0.22 -6.37 -18.65
N PRO A 47 -0.58 -6.34 -19.94
CA PRO A 47 -1.95 -6.57 -20.39
C PRO A 47 -2.27 -8.08 -20.38
N MET A 48 -2.67 -8.61 -19.23
CA MET A 48 -3.36 -9.90 -19.18
C MET A 48 -4.87 -9.69 -19.22
N GLY A 49 -5.43 -9.83 -20.42
CA GLY A 49 -6.78 -10.35 -20.66
C GLY A 49 -7.95 -9.54 -20.15
N ALA A 50 -8.54 -8.73 -21.04
CA ALA A 50 -9.87 -8.19 -20.87
C ALA A 50 -10.92 -9.32 -20.79
N GLY A 51 -11.30 -9.68 -19.57
CA GLY A 51 -12.56 -10.35 -19.26
C GLY A 51 -13.45 -9.37 -18.52
N VAL A 52 -14.48 -8.85 -19.19
CA VAL A 52 -15.57 -8.12 -18.54
C VAL A 52 -16.37 -9.14 -17.71
N GLY A 53 -15.90 -9.40 -16.50
CA GLY A 53 -16.66 -10.07 -15.46
C GLY A 53 -17.19 -9.00 -14.52
N VAL A 54 -18.50 -8.98 -14.28
CA VAL A 54 -19.07 -8.40 -13.06
C VAL A 54 -18.14 -8.74 -11.90
N ALA A 55 -17.57 -7.72 -11.24
CA ALA A 55 -16.59 -7.91 -10.19
C ALA A 55 -17.20 -8.83 -9.13
N ALA A 56 -16.80 -10.09 -9.14
CA ALA A 56 -17.12 -10.99 -8.05
C ALA A 56 -16.58 -10.35 -6.77
N PRO A 57 -17.29 -10.44 -5.64
CA PRO A 57 -16.75 -9.96 -4.37
C PRO A 57 -15.38 -10.60 -4.18
N VAL A 58 -14.36 -9.75 -3.99
CA VAL A 58 -13.00 -10.19 -3.71
C VAL A 58 -13.05 -10.93 -2.38
N PRO A 59 -12.75 -12.24 -2.32
CA PRO A 59 -12.75 -12.95 -1.05
C PRO A 59 -11.74 -12.32 -0.11
N THR A 60 -12.14 -12.14 1.14
CA THR A 60 -11.31 -11.54 2.19
C THR A 60 -10.89 -12.61 3.18
N GLY A 61 -9.60 -12.92 3.20
CA GLY A 61 -9.02 -14.06 3.90
C GLY A 61 -9.73 -15.38 3.58
N ALA A 62 -9.13 -16.49 3.99
CA ALA A 62 -9.86 -17.75 4.00
C ALA A 62 -10.53 -17.85 5.39
N PRO A 63 -11.87 -17.72 5.50
CA PRO A 63 -12.54 -17.76 6.80
C PRO A 63 -12.21 -19.09 7.50
N GLY A 64 -11.72 -18.99 8.74
CA GLY A 64 -11.35 -20.15 9.56
C GLY A 64 -9.94 -20.70 9.34
N VAL A 65 -9.09 -20.05 8.53
CA VAL A 65 -7.66 -20.42 8.46
C VAL A 65 -6.94 -19.85 9.67
N ALA A 66 -6.57 -20.74 10.60
CA ALA A 66 -5.64 -20.41 11.67
C ALA A 66 -4.21 -20.51 11.12
N TYR A 67 -3.48 -19.39 11.17
CA TYR A 67 -2.05 -19.37 10.89
C TYR A 67 -1.30 -19.75 12.18
N PRO A 68 -0.63 -20.91 12.25
CA PRO A 68 0.00 -21.37 13.48
C PRO A 68 0.99 -20.34 14.00
N GLY A 69 0.81 -19.89 15.26
CA GLY A 69 1.70 -18.92 15.90
C GLY A 69 1.39 -17.45 15.59
N ARG A 70 0.41 -17.16 14.73
CA ARG A 70 -0.04 -15.78 14.46
C ARG A 70 -1.40 -15.52 15.09
N ARG A 71 -1.66 -14.25 15.42
CA ARG A 71 -2.96 -13.79 15.90
C ARG A 71 -3.68 -13.05 14.78
N GLY A 72 -5.01 -13.08 14.84
CA GLY A 72 -5.92 -12.48 13.86
C GLY A 72 -6.17 -13.35 12.64
N SER A 73 -7.33 -13.18 12.02
CA SER A 73 -7.73 -13.97 10.83
C SER A 73 -7.22 -13.40 9.51
N GLY A 74 -6.90 -12.10 9.47
CA GLY A 74 -6.53 -11.40 8.24
C GLY A 74 -7.70 -11.13 7.30
N THR A 75 -8.93 -11.33 7.76
CA THR A 75 -10.15 -11.17 6.95
C THR A 75 -10.71 -9.75 6.95
N SER A 76 -10.15 -8.84 7.75
CA SER A 76 -10.61 -7.45 7.85
C SER A 76 -9.54 -6.54 8.45
N LEU A 77 -9.79 -5.23 8.36
CA LEU A 77 -8.96 -4.20 8.98
C LEU A 77 -9.01 -4.26 10.51
N GLU A 78 -10.13 -4.69 11.08
CA GLU A 78 -10.35 -4.84 12.51
C GLU A 78 -9.74 -6.11 13.10
N ASP A 79 -9.50 -7.14 12.27
CA ASP A 79 -8.89 -8.41 12.65
C ASP A 79 -7.74 -8.81 11.70
N PRO A 80 -6.66 -8.01 11.62
CA PRO A 80 -5.53 -8.27 10.74
C PRO A 80 -4.64 -9.39 11.30
N VAL A 81 -3.88 -10.06 10.43
CA VAL A 81 -2.82 -10.96 10.89
C VAL A 81 -1.68 -10.14 11.45
N LEU A 82 -1.23 -10.48 12.65
CA LEU A 82 -0.09 -9.87 13.29
C LEU A 82 1.23 -10.37 12.68
N ALA A 83 2.08 -9.43 12.26
CA ALA A 83 3.42 -9.66 11.74
C ALA A 83 4.44 -8.75 12.46
N CYS A 84 5.71 -9.17 12.47
CA CYS A 84 6.80 -8.40 13.05
C CYS A 84 7.62 -7.72 11.93
N GLY A 85 7.06 -6.64 11.38
CA GLY A 85 7.68 -5.83 10.34
C GLY A 85 7.52 -6.37 8.91
N PRO A 86 8.08 -5.63 7.92
CA PRO A 86 7.83 -5.91 6.50
C PRO A 86 8.29 -7.28 6.03
N MET A 87 9.50 -7.70 6.40
CA MET A 87 10.02 -9.00 5.93
C MET A 87 9.18 -10.18 6.43
N ASP A 88 8.76 -10.16 7.69
CA ASP A 88 7.87 -11.21 8.23
C ASP A 88 6.53 -11.22 7.49
N SER A 89 5.96 -10.05 7.19
CA SER A 89 4.71 -9.96 6.42
C SER A 89 4.84 -10.53 5.00
N TYR A 90 5.96 -10.30 4.31
CA TYR A 90 6.17 -10.82 2.97
C TYR A 90 6.32 -12.34 2.95
N VAL A 91 7.12 -12.87 3.90
CA VAL A 91 7.28 -14.32 4.06
C VAL A 91 5.95 -14.98 4.44
N PHE A 92 5.20 -14.38 5.35
CA PHE A 92 3.88 -14.83 5.75
C PHE A 92 2.94 -14.98 4.54
N VAL A 93 2.78 -13.91 3.76
CA VAL A 93 1.88 -13.91 2.61
C VAL A 93 2.36 -14.90 1.55
N ALA A 94 3.67 -15.01 1.32
CA ALA A 94 4.22 -15.89 0.31
C ALA A 94 4.16 -17.39 0.65
N SER A 95 4.22 -17.75 1.94
CA SER A 95 4.42 -19.14 2.37
C SER A 95 3.28 -19.73 3.19
N GLU A 96 2.52 -18.91 3.92
CA GLU A 96 1.52 -19.39 4.89
C GLU A 96 0.08 -19.18 4.40
N VAL A 97 -0.19 -18.12 3.63
CA VAL A 97 -1.52 -17.85 3.07
C VAL A 97 -1.95 -18.99 2.15
N GLN A 98 -3.22 -19.40 2.25
CA GLN A 98 -3.79 -20.44 1.40
C GLN A 98 -5.00 -19.91 0.65
N CYS A 99 -5.03 -20.17 -0.65
CA CYS A 99 -6.17 -19.86 -1.49
C CYS A 99 -7.38 -20.74 -1.16
N PRO A 100 -8.61 -20.28 -1.43
CA PRO A 100 -9.78 -21.16 -1.43
C PRO A 100 -9.57 -22.32 -2.41
N GLY A 101 -9.69 -23.56 -1.93
CA GLY A 101 -9.35 -24.76 -2.72
C GLY A 101 -7.92 -25.26 -2.53
N GLY A 102 -7.10 -24.53 -1.77
CA GLY A 102 -5.73 -24.91 -1.38
C GLY A 102 -4.65 -24.33 -2.28
N GLY A 103 -3.43 -24.30 -1.73
CA GLY A 103 -2.23 -23.82 -2.42
C GLY A 103 -1.97 -22.33 -2.21
N ASN A 104 -0.72 -21.94 -2.43
CA ASN A 104 -0.28 -20.54 -2.45
C ASN A 104 0.41 -20.26 -3.80
N PRO A 105 -0.10 -19.33 -4.62
CA PRO A 105 0.46 -19.04 -5.95
C PRO A 105 1.80 -18.30 -5.90
N LEU A 106 2.20 -17.79 -4.73
CA LEU A 106 3.44 -17.04 -4.52
C LEU A 106 4.64 -17.96 -4.20
N GLY A 107 4.41 -19.26 -4.01
CA GLY A 107 5.47 -20.27 -3.98
C GLY A 107 6.48 -20.14 -2.84
N GLY A 108 6.18 -19.42 -1.77
CA GLY A 108 7.11 -19.15 -0.68
C GLY A 108 8.17 -18.08 -0.98
N ASP A 109 8.06 -17.39 -2.12
CA ASP A 109 8.99 -16.33 -2.51
C ASP A 109 8.65 -14.99 -1.82
N PRO A 110 9.51 -14.47 -0.92
CA PRO A 110 9.26 -13.19 -0.25
C PRO A 110 9.17 -12.00 -1.21
N GLU A 111 9.83 -12.04 -2.37
CA GLU A 111 9.73 -10.97 -3.36
C GLU A 111 8.32 -10.96 -3.98
N ALA A 112 7.78 -12.12 -4.33
CA ALA A 112 6.38 -12.25 -4.75
C ALA A 112 5.40 -11.83 -3.64
N GLY A 113 5.70 -12.14 -2.38
CA GLY A 113 4.95 -11.65 -1.21
C GLY A 113 4.94 -10.13 -1.09
N GLN A 114 6.08 -9.48 -1.33
CA GLN A 114 6.17 -8.01 -1.38
C GLN A 114 5.35 -7.45 -2.54
N GLN A 115 5.43 -8.04 -3.73
CA GLN A 115 4.70 -7.57 -4.92
C GLN A 115 3.18 -7.71 -4.77
N ALA A 116 2.71 -8.66 -3.96
CA ALA A 116 1.30 -8.81 -3.63
C ALA A 116 0.76 -7.68 -2.73
N ARG A 117 1.63 -6.86 -2.11
CA ARG A 117 1.22 -5.75 -1.26
C ARG A 117 0.59 -4.63 -2.09
N VAL A 118 -0.68 -4.34 -1.83
CA VAL A 118 -1.40 -3.20 -2.40
C VAL A 118 -0.99 -1.90 -1.71
N GLY A 119 -0.77 -1.96 -0.39
CA GLY A 119 -0.34 -0.84 0.43
C GLY A 119 -1.19 -0.67 1.69
N ASN A 120 -1.02 0.46 2.36
CA ASN A 120 -1.69 0.76 3.62
C ASN A 120 -3.16 1.14 3.38
N VAL A 121 -4.09 0.56 4.14
CA VAL A 121 -5.54 0.81 4.04
C VAL A 121 -6.14 1.62 5.20
N GLY A 122 -5.30 2.03 6.15
CA GLY A 122 -5.70 2.87 7.28
C GLY A 122 -5.30 2.26 8.61
N ALA A 123 -5.64 2.96 9.69
CA ALA A 123 -5.38 2.49 11.04
C ALA A 123 -6.54 1.62 11.54
N ASN A 124 -6.23 0.54 12.26
CA ASN A 124 -7.22 -0.25 13.00
C ASN A 124 -7.57 0.39 14.34
N GLY A 125 -8.38 -0.31 15.15
CA GLY A 125 -8.79 0.15 16.49
C GLY A 125 -7.65 0.37 17.49
N SER A 126 -6.48 -0.25 17.30
CA SER A 126 -5.27 0.00 18.10
C SER A 126 -4.41 1.16 17.57
N GLY A 127 -4.81 1.80 16.46
CA GLY A 127 -4.05 2.86 15.82
C GLY A 127 -2.91 2.36 14.94
N HIS A 128 -2.76 1.04 14.75
CA HIS A 128 -1.75 0.47 13.88
C HIS A 128 -2.17 0.57 12.43
N ILE A 129 -1.24 0.97 11.56
CA ILE A 129 -1.48 1.04 10.12
C ILE A 129 -1.49 -0.39 9.56
N ILE A 130 -2.58 -0.73 8.87
CA ILE A 130 -2.80 -2.05 8.30
C ILE A 130 -2.46 -2.04 6.82
N ASP A 131 -1.74 -3.06 6.40
CA ASP A 131 -1.41 -3.33 5.02
C ASP A 131 -2.37 -4.34 4.39
N LEU A 132 -2.77 -4.06 3.16
CA LEU A 132 -3.56 -4.97 2.34
C LEU A 132 -2.66 -5.67 1.32
N TYR A 133 -2.82 -6.99 1.24
CA TYR A 133 -2.24 -7.83 0.22
C TYR A 133 -3.34 -8.41 -0.66
N ARG A 134 -3.06 -8.56 -1.95
CA ARG A 134 -3.94 -9.26 -2.90
C ARG A 134 -3.20 -10.44 -3.52
N VAL A 135 -3.51 -11.64 -3.03
CA VAL A 135 -2.93 -12.90 -3.50
C VAL A 135 -3.70 -13.38 -4.74
N PRO A 136 -3.04 -13.66 -5.88
CA PRO A 136 -3.70 -14.01 -7.13
C PRO A 136 -4.18 -15.46 -7.15
N CYS A 137 -5.20 -15.80 -6.37
CA CYS A 137 -5.73 -17.16 -6.31
C CYS A 137 -6.48 -17.54 -7.60
N PRO A 138 -6.54 -18.84 -7.97
CA PRO A 138 -7.25 -19.29 -9.16
C PRO A 138 -8.76 -18.96 -9.18
N SER A 139 -9.37 -18.85 -8.01
CA SER A 139 -10.77 -18.49 -7.81
C SER A 139 -11.04 -16.97 -7.85
N GLY A 140 -9.99 -16.17 -8.00
CA GLY A 140 -10.03 -14.71 -7.90
C GLY A 140 -9.02 -14.19 -6.86
N PRO A 141 -8.72 -12.87 -6.87
CA PRO A 141 -7.78 -12.31 -5.90
C PRO A 141 -8.30 -12.51 -4.46
N LEU A 142 -7.41 -12.87 -3.54
CA LEU A 142 -7.69 -13.01 -2.12
C LEU A 142 -7.08 -11.81 -1.37
N GLU A 143 -7.90 -11.07 -0.64
CA GLU A 143 -7.46 -9.97 0.19
C GLU A 143 -7.00 -10.47 1.57
N VAL A 144 -5.81 -10.05 2.00
CA VAL A 144 -5.26 -10.38 3.32
C VAL A 144 -4.80 -9.10 4.01
N TYR A 145 -5.31 -8.87 5.21
CA TYR A 145 -5.01 -7.70 6.03
C TYR A 145 -3.91 -8.07 7.03
N VAL A 146 -2.83 -7.30 7.07
CA VAL A 146 -1.65 -7.59 7.89
C VAL A 146 -1.26 -6.35 8.69
N ASP A 147 -1.07 -6.52 9.99
CA ASP A 147 -0.52 -5.52 10.89
C ASP A 147 0.97 -5.78 11.07
N LEU A 148 1.81 -4.95 10.45
CA LEU A 148 3.27 -5.07 10.54
C LEU A 148 3.83 -4.55 11.87
N TYR A 149 3.02 -3.89 12.68
CA TYR A 149 3.41 -3.20 13.91
C TYR A 149 2.97 -3.96 15.16
N GLY A 150 1.95 -4.82 15.05
CA GLY A 150 1.46 -5.70 16.10
C GLY A 150 2.35 -6.91 16.34
N CYS A 151 3.63 -6.72 16.66
CA CYS A 151 4.50 -7.85 16.99
C CYS A 151 4.04 -8.49 18.33
N PRO A 152 3.73 -9.79 18.38
CA PRO A 152 3.24 -10.45 19.61
C PRO A 152 4.18 -10.29 20.80
N GLU A 153 5.49 -10.22 20.54
CA GLU A 153 6.54 -9.99 21.53
C GLU A 153 6.45 -8.59 22.15
N TRP A 154 6.22 -7.57 21.32
CA TRP A 154 6.05 -6.19 21.77
C TRP A 154 4.73 -5.98 22.48
N GLU A 155 3.65 -6.59 22.00
CA GLU A 155 2.37 -6.58 22.72
C GLU A 155 2.48 -7.27 24.09
N ALA A 156 3.16 -8.41 24.17
CA ALA A 156 3.37 -9.10 25.44
C ALA A 156 4.16 -8.23 26.42
N ARG A 157 5.18 -7.52 25.93
CA ARG A 157 5.97 -6.59 26.74
C ARG A 157 5.15 -5.39 27.20
N LEU A 158 4.36 -4.75 26.31
CA LEU A 158 3.51 -3.61 26.67
C LEU A 158 2.50 -3.99 27.76
N ARG A 159 1.81 -5.12 27.62
CA ARG A 159 0.90 -5.64 28.66
C ARG A 159 1.61 -5.90 29.99
N ALA A 160 2.85 -6.41 29.96
CA ALA A 160 3.64 -6.63 31.18
C ALA A 160 4.05 -5.32 31.87
N PHE A 161 4.17 -4.20 31.14
CA PHE A 161 4.42 -2.89 31.72
C PHE A 161 3.17 -2.23 32.29
N GLU A 162 2.01 -2.37 31.62
CA GLU A 162 0.72 -1.81 32.06
C GLU A 162 0.11 -2.53 33.28
N GLY A 163 0.49 -3.79 33.50
CA GLY A 163 0.07 -4.58 34.66
C GLY A 163 0.87 -4.34 35.95
N ARG A 164 1.73 -3.32 35.99
CA ARG A 164 2.52 -2.92 37.18
C ARG A 164 2.13 -1.52 37.63
#